data_AF-A0A920L0C5-F1
#
_entry.id   AF-A0A920L0C5-F1
#
_cell.length_a   1.000
_cell.length_b   1.000
_cell.length_c   1.000
_cell.angle_alpha   90.00
_cell.angle_beta   90.00
_cell.angle_gamma   90.00
#
_symmetry.space_group_name_H-M   'P 1'
#
loop_
_entity.id
_entity.type
_entity.pdbx_description
1 polymer ?
#
loop_
_entity_poly.entity_id
_entity_poly.type
_entity_poly.pdbx_seq_one_letter_code
_entity_poly.pdbx_strand_id
1 'polypeptide(L)'
;MKDFPQLNGFRSLPGFVRLIGHRGARGLMPENTIEGFEFTLNLGVTALEFDVLFSKDHVPVITHDNYLSAASTRDNTGRWLQKDGPSIK
;
A
#
# COMPACT_ATOMS: atom_id res chain seq x y z
N MET A 1 -11.83 -18.93 23.68
CA MET A 1 -11.12 -17.82 23.01
C MET A 1 -11.75 -17.67 21.63
N LYS A 2 -12.10 -16.48 21.15
CA LYS A 2 -12.73 -16.32 19.83
C LYS A 2 -11.74 -16.75 18.74
N ASP A 3 -12.22 -17.55 17.78
CA ASP A 3 -11.42 -17.93 16.62
C ASP A 3 -11.50 -16.82 15.55
N PHE A 4 -10.34 -16.38 15.08
CA PHE A 4 -10.20 -15.33 14.08
C PHE A 4 -9.38 -15.90 12.92
N PRO A 5 -10.02 -16.51 11.90
CA PRO A 5 -9.32 -17.21 10.83
C PRO A 5 -8.37 -16.32 10.03
N GLN A 6 -8.61 -15.00 10.01
CA GLN A 6 -7.74 -14.00 9.37
C GLN A 6 -6.33 -13.98 9.99
N LEU A 7 -6.21 -14.28 11.29
CA LEU A 7 -4.92 -14.31 11.97
C LEU A 7 -4.01 -15.44 11.48
N ASN A 8 -4.54 -16.44 10.78
CA ASN A 8 -3.71 -17.52 10.21
C ASN A 8 -2.68 -16.98 9.20
N GLY A 9 -2.99 -15.87 8.52
CA GLY A 9 -2.05 -15.18 7.61
C GLY A 9 -0.95 -14.38 8.32
N PHE A 10 -1.05 -14.15 9.63
CA PHE A 10 -0.13 -13.28 10.39
C PHE A 10 0.55 -13.98 11.57
N ARG A 11 0.00 -15.08 12.07
CA ARG A 11 0.60 -15.88 13.14
C ARG A 11 1.90 -16.52 12.66
N SER A 12 2.97 -16.28 13.40
CA SER A 12 4.25 -16.99 13.30
C SER A 12 4.22 -18.25 14.18
N LEU A 13 5.01 -19.24 13.80
CA LEU A 13 5.27 -20.46 14.57
C LEU A 13 6.79 -20.60 14.74
N PRO A 14 7.28 -21.41 15.69
CA PRO A 14 8.71 -21.70 15.79
C PRO A 14 9.29 -22.12 14.43
N GLY A 15 10.33 -21.42 13.96
CA GLY A 15 10.95 -21.66 12.66
C GLY A 15 10.24 -21.04 11.45
N PHE A 16 9.15 -20.27 11.65
CA PHE A 16 8.39 -19.66 10.56
C PHE A 16 8.20 -18.15 10.78
N VAL A 17 8.66 -17.32 9.84
CA VAL A 17 8.45 -15.86 9.85
C VAL A 17 7.51 -15.48 8.71
N ARG A 18 6.51 -14.64 9.01
CA ARG A 18 5.61 -14.11 7.98
C ARG A 18 6.27 -12.93 7.28
N LEU A 19 6.15 -12.90 5.96
CA LEU A 19 6.55 -11.75 5.14
C LEU A 19 5.28 -11.02 4.73
N ILE A 20 5.27 -9.71 4.98
CA ILE A 20 4.16 -8.82 4.65
C ILE A 20 4.70 -7.76 3.71
N GLY A 21 4.16 -7.70 2.51
CA GLY A 21 4.58 -6.74 1.50
C GLY A 21 4.15 -5.32 1.87
N HIS A 22 5.06 -4.53 2.42
CA HIS A 22 4.82 -3.14 2.79
C HIS A 22 4.51 -2.29 1.55
N ARG A 23 3.28 -1.78 1.48
CA ARG A 23 2.65 -1.09 0.34
C ARG A 23 2.80 -1.86 -0.96
N GLY A 24 2.70 -3.19 -0.88
CA GLY A 24 3.10 -4.12 -1.94
C GLY A 24 4.59 -4.43 -1.87
N ALA A 25 5.37 -3.89 -2.81
CA ALA A 25 6.82 -4.06 -2.86
C ALA A 25 7.47 -2.72 -3.18
N ARG A 26 7.28 -1.71 -2.32
CA ARG A 26 7.73 -0.32 -2.55
C ARG A 26 9.19 -0.17 -3.01
N GLY A 27 10.07 -1.09 -2.61
CA GLY A 27 11.47 -1.08 -3.04
C GLY A 27 11.71 -1.52 -4.49
N LEU A 28 10.72 -2.14 -5.14
CA LEU A 28 10.81 -2.73 -6.48
C LEU A 28 9.75 -2.19 -7.45
N MET A 29 8.59 -1.79 -6.94
CA MET A 29 7.43 -1.32 -7.70
C MET A 29 6.85 -0.05 -7.06
N PRO A 30 6.08 0.77 -7.82
CA PRO A 30 5.35 1.89 -7.24
C PRO A 30 4.45 1.42 -6.09
N GLU A 31 4.62 2.03 -4.92
CA GLU A 31 3.86 1.67 -3.72
C GLU A 31 2.34 1.85 -3.91
N ASN A 32 1.54 1.06 -3.19
CA ASN A 32 0.09 1.23 -3.12
C ASN A 32 -0.61 1.18 -4.51
N THR A 33 -0.05 0.44 -5.46
CA THR A 33 -0.62 0.20 -6.81
C THR A 33 -1.05 -1.25 -6.99
N ILE A 34 -2.02 -1.48 -7.87
CA ILE A 34 -2.47 -2.85 -8.23
C ILE A 34 -1.29 -3.64 -8.80
N GLU A 35 -0.50 -3.03 -9.68
CA GLU A 35 0.66 -3.64 -10.30
C GLU A 35 1.73 -4.02 -9.26
N GLY A 36 1.94 -3.17 -8.25
CA GLY A 36 2.84 -3.47 -7.13
C GLY A 36 2.33 -4.62 -6.27
N PHE A 37 1.02 -4.71 -6.02
CA PHE A 37 0.41 -5.83 -5.29
C PHE A 37 0.50 -7.14 -6.07
N GLU A 38 0.16 -7.13 -7.37
CA GLU A 38 0.27 -8.30 -8.24
C GLU A 38 1.71 -8.81 -8.30
N PHE A 39 2.68 -7.90 -8.45
CA PHE A 39 4.09 -8.25 -8.42
C PHE A 39 4.48 -8.93 -7.10
N THR A 40 4.09 -8.37 -5.95
CA THR A 40 4.36 -8.96 -4.63
C THR A 40 3.78 -10.36 -4.50
N LEU A 41 2.54 -10.57 -4.93
CA LEU A 41 1.90 -11.89 -4.89
C LEU A 41 2.60 -12.89 -5.82
N ASN A 42 3.03 -12.45 -7.00
CA ASN A 42 3.79 -13.28 -7.95
C ASN A 42 5.18 -13.69 -7.44
N LEU A 43 5.75 -12.96 -6.47
CA LEU A 43 6.98 -13.36 -5.76
C LEU A 43 6.74 -14.44 -4.68
N GLY A 44 5.49 -14.84 -4.45
CA GLY A 44 5.12 -15.82 -3.42
C GLY A 44 4.91 -15.22 -2.03
N VAL A 45 4.90 -13.89 -1.89
CA VAL A 45 4.47 -13.23 -0.65
C VAL A 45 2.95 -13.37 -0.55
N THR A 46 2.44 -13.83 0.59
CA THR A 46 1.01 -14.15 0.77
C THR A 46 0.24 -13.15 1.61
N ALA A 47 0.87 -12.08 2.09
CA ALA A 47 0.25 -11.03 2.87
C ALA A 47 0.71 -9.67 2.36
N LEU A 48 -0.24 -8.75 2.18
CA LEU A 48 0.00 -7.38 1.74
C LEU A 48 -0.31 -6.43 2.90
N GLU A 49 0.47 -5.36 3.00
CA GLU A 49 0.13 -4.18 3.76
C GLU A 49 -0.08 -3.02 2.79
N PHE A 50 -1.03 -2.15 3.14
CA PHE A 50 -1.39 -0.96 2.38
C PHE A 50 -2.14 0.03 3.28
N ASP A 51 -2.15 1.28 2.86
CA ASP A 51 -2.74 2.40 3.58
C ASP A 51 -4.06 2.80 2.95
N VAL A 52 -5.04 3.19 3.76
CA VAL A 52 -6.34 3.69 3.26
C VAL A 52 -6.62 5.07 3.82
N LEU A 53 -6.93 6.01 2.93
CA LEU A 53 -7.42 7.34 3.25
C LEU A 53 -8.78 7.57 2.59
N PHE A 54 -9.45 8.67 2.95
CA PHE A 54 -10.71 9.06 2.33
C PHE A 54 -10.52 10.31 1.49
N SER A 55 -11.06 10.29 0.28
CA SER A 55 -11.22 11.47 -0.55
C SER A 55 -12.26 12.45 0.04
N LYS A 56 -12.29 13.68 -0.49
CA LYS A 56 -13.30 14.70 -0.14
C LYS A 56 -14.75 14.21 -0.34
N ASP A 57 -14.99 13.36 -1.31
CA ASP A 57 -16.28 12.72 -1.61
C ASP A 57 -16.46 11.36 -0.92
N HIS A 58 -15.67 11.08 0.13
CA HIS A 58 -15.76 9.90 0.99
C HIS A 58 -15.52 8.55 0.31
N VAL A 59 -14.75 8.55 -0.78
CA VAL A 59 -14.27 7.31 -1.41
C VAL A 59 -12.99 6.86 -0.70
N PRO A 60 -12.92 5.62 -0.19
CA PRO A 60 -11.67 5.05 0.29
C PRO A 60 -10.67 4.90 -0.87
N VAL A 61 -9.47 5.44 -0.70
CA VAL A 61 -8.37 5.38 -1.68
C VAL A 61 -7.12 4.83 -1.03
N ILE A 62 -6.28 4.14 -1.82
CA ILE A 62 -5.04 3.55 -1.35
C ILE A 62 -3.87 4.51 -1.63
N THR A 63 -3.30 5.06 -0.57
CA THR A 63 -2.14 5.96 -0.58
C THR A 63 -1.74 6.29 0.86
N HIS A 64 -0.47 6.60 1.11
CA HIS A 64 0.07 6.66 2.46
C HIS A 64 -0.09 8.03 3.14
N ASP A 65 0.21 9.12 2.42
CA ASP A 65 0.26 10.46 3.02
C ASP A 65 -1.10 11.18 2.92
N ASN A 66 -1.40 12.05 3.88
CA ASN A 66 -2.62 12.86 3.89
C ASN A 66 -2.70 13.91 2.75
N TYR A 67 -1.67 13.98 1.91
CA TYR A 67 -1.53 14.83 0.74
C TYR A 67 -0.82 14.03 -0.36
N LEU A 68 -0.99 14.42 -1.63
CA LEU A 68 -0.19 13.81 -2.70
C LEU A 68 1.28 14.23 -2.55
N SER A 69 2.18 13.26 -2.42
CA SER A 69 3.62 13.54 -2.33
C SER A 69 4.16 13.99 -3.68
N ALA A 70 4.94 15.07 -3.69
CA ALA A 70 5.62 15.55 -4.89
C ALA A 70 6.64 14.55 -5.45
N ALA A 71 7.24 13.73 -4.59
CA ALA A 71 8.24 12.74 -4.98
C ALA A 71 7.65 11.54 -5.75
N SER A 72 6.33 11.34 -5.70
CA SER A 72 5.66 10.17 -6.29
C SER A 72 4.43 10.51 -7.13
N THR A 73 4.12 11.79 -7.35
CA THR A 73 2.94 12.23 -8.11
C THR A 73 3.31 13.13 -9.29
N ARG A 74 2.71 12.88 -10.45
CA ARG A 74 2.81 13.73 -11.65
C ARG A 74 1.45 14.33 -12.01
N ASP A 75 1.46 15.52 -12.59
CA ASP A 75 0.28 16.16 -13.16
C ASP A 75 -0.16 15.46 -14.47
N ASN A 76 -1.27 15.91 -15.05
CA ASN A 76 -1.80 15.38 -16.31
C ASN A 76 -0.92 15.66 -17.54
N THR A 77 0.12 16.50 -17.40
CA THR A 77 1.14 16.74 -18.42
C THR A 77 2.38 15.87 -18.23
N GLY A 78 2.40 15.05 -17.17
CA GLY A 78 3.52 14.17 -16.83
C GLY A 78 4.64 14.85 -16.05
N ARG A 79 4.44 16.08 -15.55
CA ARG A 79 5.43 16.79 -14.73
C ARG A 79 5.24 16.47 -13.25
N TRP A 80 6.35 16.28 -12.54
CA TRP A 80 6.30 16.12 -11.07
C TRP A 80 5.71 17.36 -10.41
N LEU A 81 4.93 17.13 -9.35
CA LEU A 81 4.47 18.24 -8.51
C LEU A 81 5.68 18.95 -7.90
N GLN A 82 5.58 20.27 -7.77
CA GLN A 82 6.68 21.10 -7.23
C GLN A 82 6.71 21.12 -5.69
N LYS A 83 5.61 20.71 -5.06
CA LYS A 83 5.44 20.60 -3.62
C LYS A 83 4.33 19.60 -3.33
N ASP A 84 4.32 19.09 -2.12
CA ASP A 84 3.27 18.22 -1.63
C ASP A 84 1.89 18.89 -1.70
N GLY A 85 0.87 18.09 -2.00
CA GLY A 85 -0.52 18.52 -2.15
C GLY A 85 -1.12 18.11 -3.50
N PRO A 86 -2.43 18.24 -3.69
CA PRO A 86 -3.44 18.64 -2.69
C PRO A 86 -3.58 17.64 -1.53
N SER A 87 -4.25 18.10 -0.46
CA SER A 87 -4.77 17.22 0.60
C SER A 87 -5.68 16.17 -0.01
N ILE A 88 -5.65 14.95 0.55
CA ILE A 88 -6.54 13.87 0.17
C ILE A 88 -7.90 13.98 0.89
N LYS A 89 -7.97 14.78 1.96
CA LYS A 89 -9.21 15.13 2.68
C LYS A 89 -9.91 16.34 2.09
#